data_AF-V5V3R8-F1
#
_entry.id   AF-V5V3R8-F1
#
_cell.length_a   1.000
_cell.length_b   1.000
_cell.length_c   1.000
_cell.angle_alpha   90.00
_cell.angle_beta   90.00
_cell.angle_gamma   90.00
#
_symmetry.space_group_name_H-M   'P 1'
#
loop_
_entity.id
_entity.type
_entity.pdbx_description
1 polymer ?
#
loop_
_entity_poly.entity_id
_entity_poly.type
_entity_poly.pdbx_seq_one_letter_code
_entity_poly.pdbx_strand_id
1 'polypeptide(L)'
;MLAVYPGSFDPITLGHLDIIERGARLFSEVIVAIAHNPQKKALFSVSQRIKQVQAATSHLKNVRVDTFDGLTVEYARSQEAKVLLRGLRVLSDFEYELQMSHTNKSLWPEIETVFLTTSNEYSFLSSSLVKEIARFGGNVRHLVPASVAKDLEACFTQTPIPSQRPPE
;
A
#
# COMPACT_ATOMS: atom_id res chain seq x y z
N MET A 1 -21.61 -1.01 0.11
CA MET A 1 -20.97 -0.48 -1.11
C MET A 1 -19.57 -1.06 -1.21
N LEU A 2 -19.16 -1.48 -2.40
CA LEU A 2 -17.84 -2.04 -2.69
C LEU A 2 -16.83 -0.91 -2.90
N ALA A 3 -15.68 -0.97 -2.23
CA ALA A 3 -14.59 -0.02 -2.41
C ALA A 3 -13.33 -0.73 -2.94
N VAL A 4 -12.57 -0.05 -3.79
CA VAL A 4 -11.24 -0.48 -4.22
C VAL A 4 -10.20 0.39 -3.52
N TYR A 5 -9.25 -0.23 -2.82
CA TYR A 5 -8.07 0.42 -2.29
C TYR A 5 -6.86 0.07 -3.16
N PRO A 6 -6.54 0.91 -4.16
CA PRO A 6 -5.46 0.63 -5.09
C PRO A 6 -4.10 1.05 -4.51
N GLY A 7 -3.04 0.34 -4.85
CA GLY A 7 -1.69 0.69 -4.41
C GLY A 7 -0.62 -0.23 -4.98
N SER A 8 0.64 0.16 -4.87
CA SER A 8 1.75 -0.74 -5.22
C SER A 8 2.01 -1.77 -4.13
N PHE A 9 1.82 -1.43 -2.86
CA PHE A 9 2.03 -2.31 -1.70
C PHE A 9 3.39 -3.04 -1.76
N ASP A 10 4.48 -2.28 -1.96
CA ASP A 10 5.83 -2.81 -2.15
C ASP A 10 6.81 -2.37 -1.04
N PRO A 11 6.72 -2.92 0.18
CA PRO A 11 5.68 -3.86 0.65
C PRO A 11 4.46 -3.13 1.26
N ILE A 12 3.44 -3.89 1.66
CA ILE A 12 2.41 -3.41 2.58
C ILE A 12 3.03 -2.98 3.92
N THR A 13 2.51 -1.92 4.52
CA THR A 13 3.00 -1.35 5.79
C THR A 13 1.85 -1.26 6.81
N LEU A 14 2.15 -0.98 8.07
CA LEU A 14 1.10 -0.76 9.09
C LEU A 14 0.18 0.42 8.74
N GLY A 15 0.71 1.46 8.08
CA GLY A 15 -0.10 2.56 7.56
C GLY A 15 -1.11 2.13 6.49
N HIS A 16 -0.74 1.22 5.59
CA HIS A 16 -1.70 0.64 4.65
C HIS A 16 -2.75 -0.21 5.37
N LEU A 17 -2.33 -0.99 6.37
CA LEU A 17 -3.21 -1.86 7.14
C LEU A 17 -4.26 -1.04 7.93
N ASP A 18 -3.88 0.10 8.53
CA ASP A 18 -4.82 1.03 9.17
C ASP A 18 -5.95 1.46 8.22
N ILE A 19 -5.60 1.86 7.00
CA ILE A 19 -6.57 2.28 5.98
C ILE A 19 -7.47 1.11 5.55
N ILE A 20 -6.91 -0.09 5.39
CA ILE A 20 -7.66 -1.30 5.04
C ILE A 20 -8.66 -1.65 6.15
N GLU A 21 -8.22 -1.68 7.41
CA GLU A 21 -9.07 -2.02 8.54
C GLU A 21 -10.19 -1.01 8.74
N ARG A 22 -9.90 0.28 8.58
CA ARG A 22 -10.91 1.34 8.67
C ARG A 22 -11.86 1.31 7.48
N GLY A 23 -11.35 1.09 6.27
CA GLY A 23 -12.17 0.85 5.09
C GLY A 23 -13.12 -0.32 5.27
N ALA A 24 -12.64 -1.44 5.83
CA ALA A 24 -13.44 -2.64 6.09
C ALA A 24 -14.58 -2.41 7.10
N ARG A 25 -14.50 -1.36 7.93
CA ARG A 25 -15.60 -0.95 8.83
C ARG A 25 -16.64 -0.05 8.14
N LEU A 26 -16.26 0.64 7.07
CA LEU A 26 -17.09 1.62 6.38
C LEU A 26 -17.80 1.03 5.15
N PHE A 27 -17.20 0.01 4.53
CA PHE A 27 -17.67 -0.58 3.28
C PHE A 27 -18.13 -2.02 3.47
N SER A 28 -19.04 -2.48 2.62
CA SER A 28 -19.51 -3.87 2.69
C SER A 28 -18.41 -4.84 2.29
N GLU A 29 -17.53 -4.42 1.39
CA GLU A 29 -16.34 -5.16 0.97
C GLU A 29 -15.28 -4.16 0.49
N VAL A 30 -14.00 -4.48 0.74
CA VAL A 30 -12.85 -3.73 0.26
C VAL A 30 -11.96 -4.64 -0.58
N ILE A 31 -11.67 -4.22 -1.81
CA ILE A 31 -10.69 -4.89 -2.67
C ILE A 31 -9.36 -4.15 -2.55
N VAL A 32 -8.35 -4.80 -1.98
CA VAL A 32 -6.98 -4.29 -2.01
C VAL A 32 -6.38 -4.63 -3.37
N ALA A 33 -6.32 -3.64 -4.25
CA ALA A 33 -5.96 -3.82 -5.65
C ALA A 33 -4.50 -3.46 -5.90
N ILE A 34 -3.68 -4.48 -6.14
CA ILE A 34 -2.25 -4.34 -6.35
C ILE A 34 -2.00 -3.94 -7.80
N ALA A 35 -1.62 -2.68 -8.00
CA ALA A 35 -1.28 -2.16 -9.31
C ALA A 35 0.05 -2.77 -9.78
N HIS A 36 0.03 -3.33 -10.99
CA HIS A 36 1.25 -3.70 -11.69
C HIS A 36 1.77 -2.48 -12.47
N ASN A 37 2.95 -2.00 -12.11
CA ASN A 37 3.62 -0.92 -12.83
C ASN A 37 4.92 -1.46 -13.45
N PRO A 38 4.93 -1.81 -14.74
CA PRO A 38 6.10 -2.37 -15.41
C PRO A 38 7.27 -1.38 -15.49
N GLN A 39 7.04 -0.07 -15.32
CA GLN A 39 8.10 0.93 -15.34
C GLN A 39 8.80 1.10 -13.98
N LYS A 40 8.25 0.57 -12.89
CA LYS A 40 8.86 0.66 -11.55
C LYS A 40 9.53 -0.65 -11.18
N LYS A 41 10.79 -0.58 -10.77
CA LYS A 41 11.50 -1.73 -10.19
C LYS A 41 11.00 -1.96 -8.76
N ALA A 42 9.99 -2.83 -8.63
CA ALA A 42 9.48 -3.27 -7.34
C ALA A 42 10.51 -4.16 -6.63
N LEU A 43 10.55 -4.10 -5.29
CA LEU A 43 11.38 -5.00 -4.49
C LEU A 43 10.79 -6.41 -4.48
N PHE A 44 9.46 -6.50 -4.35
CA PHE A 44 8.71 -7.73 -4.34
C PHE A 44 7.93 -7.91 -5.64
N SER A 45 7.94 -9.14 -6.17
CA SER A 45 7.08 -9.53 -7.28
C SER A 45 5.60 -9.34 -6.95
N VAL A 46 4.74 -9.24 -7.96
CA VAL A 46 3.28 -9.13 -7.76
C VAL A 46 2.76 -10.25 -6.86
N SER A 47 3.20 -11.51 -7.10
CA SER A 47 2.76 -12.67 -6.32
C SER A 47 3.21 -12.61 -4.85
N GLN A 48 4.42 -12.12 -4.57
CA GLN A 48 4.88 -11.87 -3.20
C GLN A 48 4.02 -10.80 -2.51
N ARG A 49 3.74 -9.70 -3.20
CA ARG A 49 2.90 -8.62 -2.67
C ARG A 49 1.48 -9.10 -2.37
N ILE A 50 0.88 -9.91 -3.25
CA ILE A 50 -0.42 -10.54 -2.99
C ILE A 50 -0.38 -11.35 -1.69
N LYS A 51 0.61 -12.24 -1.53
CA LYS A 51 0.75 -13.06 -0.32
C LYS A 51 0.94 -12.21 0.94
N GLN A 52 1.72 -11.13 0.86
CA GLN A 52 1.94 -10.21 1.97
C GLN A 52 0.64 -9.54 2.41
N VAL A 53 -0.13 -9.01 1.45
CA VAL A 53 -1.42 -8.37 1.74
C VAL A 53 -2.40 -9.39 2.30
N GLN A 54 -2.55 -10.57 1.67
CA GLN A 54 -3.46 -11.62 2.14
C GLN A 54 -3.15 -12.07 3.58
N ALA A 55 -1.87 -12.25 3.91
CA ALA A 55 -1.47 -12.60 5.27
C ALA A 55 -1.81 -11.47 6.26
N ALA A 56 -1.51 -10.22 5.89
CA ALA A 56 -1.74 -9.05 6.73
C ALA A 56 -3.23 -8.74 6.94
N THR A 57 -4.12 -9.18 6.06
CA THR A 57 -5.57 -8.92 6.14
C THR A 57 -6.40 -10.16 6.42
N SER A 58 -5.78 -11.28 6.79
CA SER A 58 -6.44 -12.58 6.97
C SER A 58 -7.53 -12.60 8.06
N HIS A 59 -7.48 -11.66 9.01
CA HIS A 59 -8.48 -11.47 10.05
C HIS A 59 -9.74 -10.74 9.57
N LEU A 60 -9.73 -10.14 8.37
CA LEU A 60 -10.82 -9.34 7.83
C LEU A 60 -11.62 -10.15 6.80
N LYS A 61 -12.87 -10.49 7.15
CA LYS A 61 -13.74 -11.35 6.32
C LYS A 61 -14.26 -10.68 5.05
N ASN A 62 -14.29 -9.36 5.02
CA ASN A 62 -14.81 -8.55 3.92
C ASN A 62 -13.69 -7.82 3.15
N VAL A 63 -12.47 -8.35 3.20
CA VAL A 63 -11.35 -7.86 2.42
C VAL A 63 -10.89 -8.96 1.47
N ARG A 64 -10.80 -8.64 0.18
CA ARG A 64 -10.15 -9.49 -0.82
C ARG A 64 -8.98 -8.76 -1.47
N VAL A 65 -8.03 -9.54 -1.97
CA VAL A 65 -6.82 -9.03 -2.63
C VAL A 65 -6.91 -9.41 -4.09
N ASP A 66 -6.65 -8.44 -4.97
CA ASP A 66 -6.60 -8.66 -6.40
C ASP A 66 -5.46 -7.85 -7.02
N THR A 67 -5.20 -8.04 -8.30
CA THR A 67 -4.21 -7.30 -9.07
C THR A 67 -4.79 -6.86 -10.39
N PHE A 68 -4.25 -5.78 -10.93
CA PHE A 68 -4.68 -5.28 -12.23
C PHE A 68 -3.54 -4.60 -12.98
N ASP A 69 -3.71 -4.59 -14.29
CA ASP A 69 -2.94 -3.81 -15.24
C ASP A 69 -3.81 -2.68 -15.80
N GLY A 70 -3.17 -1.57 -16.16
CA GLY A 70 -3.85 -0.42 -16.76
C GLY A 70 -4.41 0.59 -15.75
N LEU A 71 -5.53 1.22 -16.10
CA LEU A 71 -6.08 2.34 -15.34
C LEU A 71 -6.88 1.85 -14.12
N THR A 72 -6.60 2.44 -12.96
CA THR A 72 -7.32 2.14 -11.70
C THR A 72 -8.83 2.32 -11.82
N VAL A 73 -9.28 3.38 -12.51
CA VAL A 73 -10.71 3.64 -12.70
C VAL A 73 -11.40 2.56 -13.55
N GLU A 74 -10.68 2.00 -14.52
CA GLU A 74 -11.18 0.92 -15.37
C GLU A 74 -11.29 -0.40 -14.63
N TYR A 75 -10.31 -0.69 -13.78
CA TYR A 75 -10.39 -1.81 -12.86
C TYR A 75 -11.55 -1.65 -11.86
N ALA A 76 -11.72 -0.46 -11.28
CA ALA A 76 -12.85 -0.22 -10.39
C ALA A 76 -14.21 -0.40 -11.11
N ARG A 77 -14.30 0.08 -12.35
CA ARG A 77 -15.48 -0.11 -13.21
C ARG A 77 -15.75 -1.58 -13.51
N SER A 78 -14.74 -2.39 -13.81
CA SER A 78 -14.92 -3.83 -14.09
C SER A 78 -15.35 -4.63 -12.86
N GLN A 79 -15.05 -4.13 -11.66
CA GLN A 79 -15.52 -4.70 -10.39
C GLN A 79 -16.87 -4.12 -9.94
N GLU A 80 -17.47 -3.20 -10.72
CA GLU A 80 -18.66 -2.43 -10.32
C GLU A 80 -18.48 -1.63 -9.01
N ALA A 81 -17.22 -1.33 -8.67
CA ALA A 81 -16.85 -0.60 -7.47
C ALA A 81 -16.89 0.92 -7.73
N LYS A 82 -17.90 1.60 -7.19
CA LYS A 82 -18.08 3.05 -7.35
C LYS A 82 -17.25 3.90 -6.38
N VAL A 83 -16.38 3.29 -5.57
CA VAL A 83 -15.54 4.00 -4.61
C VAL A 83 -14.08 3.59 -4.74
N LEU A 84 -13.21 4.58 -4.90
CA LEU A 84 -11.78 4.48 -4.67
C LEU A 84 -11.46 4.96 -3.25
N LEU A 85 -10.93 4.07 -2.42
CA LEU A 85 -10.40 4.42 -1.11
C LEU A 85 -8.95 4.90 -1.28
N ARG A 86 -8.56 5.98 -0.61
CA ARG A 86 -7.18 6.49 -0.60
C ARG A 86 -6.77 6.94 0.80
N GLY A 87 -5.51 6.72 1.15
CA GLY A 87 -4.93 7.17 2.42
C GLY A 87 -4.19 8.50 2.21
N LEU A 88 -4.40 9.47 3.10
CA LEU A 88 -3.64 10.72 3.15
C LEU A 88 -2.72 10.71 4.37
N ARG A 89 -1.43 10.96 4.18
CA ARG A 89 -0.48 10.97 5.31
C ARG A 89 0.00 12.36 5.65
N VAL A 90 0.34 13.13 4.63
CA VAL A 90 0.85 14.51 4.72
C VAL A 90 0.11 15.39 3.72
N LEU A 91 0.19 16.71 3.92
CA LEU A 91 -0.48 17.68 3.04
C LEU A 91 -0.04 17.52 1.56
N SER A 92 1.21 17.17 1.30
CA SER A 92 1.70 16.96 -0.08
C SER A 92 1.07 15.76 -0.79
N ASP A 93 0.61 14.74 -0.05
CA ASP A 93 -0.15 13.64 -0.67
C ASP A 93 -1.51 14.17 -1.17
N PHE A 94 -2.12 15.10 -0.45
CA PHE A 94 -3.48 15.58 -0.76
C PHE A 94 -3.58 16.23 -2.14
N GLU A 95 -2.64 17.07 -2.54
CA GLU A 95 -2.68 17.74 -3.85
C GLU A 95 -2.64 16.73 -5.01
N TYR A 96 -1.70 15.78 -4.94
CA TYR A 96 -1.58 14.71 -5.93
C TYR A 96 -2.83 13.83 -5.96
N GLU A 97 -3.31 13.42 -4.80
CA GLU A 97 -4.49 12.57 -4.66
C GLU A 97 -5.79 13.25 -5.12
N LEU A 98 -5.94 14.55 -4.86
CA LEU A 98 -7.07 15.34 -5.33
C LEU A 98 -7.08 15.45 -6.86
N GLN A 99 -5.91 15.71 -7.46
CA GLN A 99 -5.76 15.71 -8.92
C GLN A 99 -6.14 14.35 -9.53
N MET A 100 -5.70 13.25 -8.92
CA MET A 100 -6.05 11.90 -9.37
C MET A 100 -7.54 11.61 -9.20
N SER A 101 -8.16 12.05 -8.11
CA SER A 101 -9.61 11.93 -7.91
C SER A 101 -10.39 12.62 -9.04
N HIS A 102 -10.06 13.86 -9.37
CA HIS A 102 -10.72 14.59 -10.47
C HIS A 102 -10.49 13.93 -11.83
N THR A 103 -9.29 13.39 -12.06
CA THR A 103 -8.96 12.67 -13.30
C THR A 103 -9.76 11.38 -13.41
N ASN A 104 -9.89 10.60 -12.34
CA ASN A 104 -10.73 9.39 -12.36
C ASN A 104 -12.21 9.75 -12.55
N LYS A 105 -12.69 10.84 -11.94
CA LYS A 105 -14.07 11.33 -12.09
C LYS A 105 -14.38 11.77 -13.52
N SER A 106 -13.43 12.37 -14.23
CA SER A 106 -13.62 12.75 -15.63
C SER A 106 -13.66 11.54 -16.57
N LEU A 107 -12.98 10.45 -16.23
CA LEU A 107 -13.00 9.19 -16.98
C LEU A 107 -14.25 8.35 -16.69
N TRP A 108 -14.74 8.35 -15.46
CA TRP A 108 -15.98 7.66 -15.08
C TRP A 108 -16.78 8.48 -14.06
N PRO A 109 -17.84 9.19 -14.48
CA PRO A 109 -18.58 10.11 -13.61
C PRO A 109 -19.22 9.49 -12.37
N GLU A 110 -19.41 8.17 -12.31
CA GLU A 110 -20.00 7.48 -11.16
C GLU A 110 -18.97 7.11 -10.08
N ILE A 111 -17.67 7.18 -10.35
CA ILE A 111 -16.65 6.90 -9.33
C ILE A 111 -16.61 8.02 -8.31
N GLU A 112 -16.50 7.69 -7.03
CA GLU A 112 -16.15 8.62 -5.96
C GLU A 112 -14.81 8.25 -5.36
N THR A 113 -14.05 9.24 -4.89
CA THR A 113 -12.81 8.99 -4.13
C THR A 113 -13.05 9.36 -2.67
N VAL A 114 -12.86 8.41 -1.77
CA VAL A 114 -12.93 8.61 -0.32
C VAL A 114 -11.52 8.63 0.24
N PHE A 115 -11.19 9.74 0.91
CA PHE A 115 -9.92 9.92 1.59
C PHE A 115 -10.06 9.60 3.08
N LEU A 116 -9.17 8.74 3.59
CA LEU A 116 -8.97 8.55 5.01
C LEU A 116 -7.61 9.14 5.41
N THR A 117 -7.62 10.01 6.40
CA THR A 117 -6.37 10.48 7.03
C THR A 117 -5.75 9.34 7.80
N THR A 118 -4.47 9.07 7.56
CA THR A 118 -3.73 8.01 8.24
C THR A 118 -3.60 8.37 9.72
N SER A 119 -3.72 7.38 10.61
CA SER A 119 -3.47 7.58 12.04
C SER A 119 -2.10 8.24 12.28
N ASN A 120 -2.01 9.18 13.23
CA ASN A 120 -0.82 10.02 13.43
C ASN A 120 0.48 9.21 13.56
N GLU A 121 0.40 8.04 14.21
CA GLU A 121 1.52 7.11 14.40
C GLU A 121 2.11 6.54 13.10
N TYR A 122 1.37 6.59 11.99
CA TYR A 122 1.82 6.11 10.68
C TYR A 122 1.90 7.23 9.62
N SER A 123 1.72 8.50 10.01
CA SER A 123 1.75 9.66 9.09
C SER A 123 3.08 9.83 8.35
N PHE A 124 4.19 9.35 8.89
CA PHE A 124 5.50 9.41 8.24
C PHE A 124 5.80 8.17 7.37
N LEU A 125 4.92 7.16 7.38
CA LEU A 125 5.23 5.83 6.89
C LEU A 125 5.00 5.72 5.37
N SER A 126 6.06 5.35 4.65
CA SER A 126 6.00 4.98 3.24
C SER A 126 6.73 3.68 2.99
N SER A 127 6.29 2.89 2.00
CA SER A 127 7.02 1.68 1.62
C SER A 127 8.45 1.99 1.15
N SER A 128 8.69 3.16 0.56
CA SER A 128 10.04 3.62 0.19
C SER A 128 10.94 3.79 1.42
N LEU A 129 10.45 4.48 2.45
CA LEU A 129 11.17 4.67 3.72
C LEU A 129 11.46 3.33 4.41
N VAL A 130 10.47 2.43 4.46
CA VAL A 130 10.64 1.08 5.02
C VAL A 130 11.75 0.31 4.30
N LYS A 131 11.75 0.35 2.96
CA LYS A 131 12.77 -0.33 2.15
C LYS A 131 14.16 0.27 2.36
N GLU A 132 14.25 1.58 2.54
CA GLU A 132 15.51 2.27 2.84
C GLU A 132 16.08 1.85 4.20
N ILE A 133 15.26 1.91 5.25
CA ILE A 133 15.65 1.47 6.60
C ILE A 133 16.12 0.02 6.57
N ALA A 134 15.33 -0.88 5.95
CA ALA A 134 15.67 -2.30 5.85
C ALA A 134 16.96 -2.54 5.06
N ARG A 135 17.18 -1.81 3.95
CA ARG A 135 18.41 -1.90 3.14
C ARG A 135 19.66 -1.56 3.93
N PHE A 136 19.59 -0.61 4.86
CA PHE A 136 20.71 -0.20 5.71
C PHE A 136 20.76 -0.93 7.06
N GLY A 137 20.01 -2.03 7.21
CA GLY A 137 20.05 -2.87 8.41
C GLY A 137 19.28 -2.31 9.62
N GLY A 138 18.47 -1.27 9.43
CA GLY A 138 17.59 -0.74 10.47
C GLY A 138 16.41 -1.67 10.76
N ASN A 139 15.91 -1.63 12.01
CA ASN A 139 14.77 -2.44 12.43
C ASN A 139 13.45 -1.86 11.89
N VAL A 140 12.70 -2.66 11.12
CA VAL A 140 11.41 -2.27 10.53
C VAL A 140 10.19 -2.97 11.15
N ARG A 141 10.37 -3.77 12.21
CA ARG A 141 9.29 -4.59 12.81
C ARG A 141 8.12 -3.76 13.36
N HIS A 142 8.38 -2.50 13.69
CA HIS A 142 7.38 -1.54 14.17
C HIS A 142 6.70 -0.75 13.03
N LEU A 143 7.04 -1.03 11.77
CA LEU A 143 6.57 -0.30 10.59
C LEU A 143 5.76 -1.18 9.62
N VAL A 144 5.87 -2.51 9.74
CA VAL A 144 5.22 -3.47 8.85
C VAL A 144 4.65 -4.66 9.64
N PRO A 145 3.69 -5.41 9.07
CA PRO A 145 3.26 -6.69 9.63
C PRO A 145 4.45 -7.65 9.83
N ALA A 146 4.38 -8.51 10.85
CA ALA A 146 5.48 -9.38 11.24
C ALA A 146 5.96 -10.32 10.12
N SER A 147 5.05 -10.79 9.25
CA SER A 147 5.40 -11.59 8.06
C SER A 147 6.25 -10.80 7.07
N VAL A 148 5.89 -9.53 6.82
CA VAL A 148 6.59 -8.62 5.91
C VAL A 148 7.97 -8.24 6.43
N ALA A 149 8.13 -8.08 7.75
CA ALA A 149 9.45 -7.83 8.34
C ALA A 149 10.43 -8.97 8.02
N LYS A 150 9.97 -10.22 8.11
CA LYS A 150 10.78 -11.40 7.75
C LYS A 150 11.14 -11.42 6.26
N ASP A 151 10.18 -11.06 5.39
CA ASP A 151 10.43 -10.98 3.95
C ASP A 151 11.50 -9.91 3.62
N LEU A 152 11.44 -8.75 4.27
CA LEU A 152 12.44 -7.68 4.11
C LEU A 152 13.83 -8.11 4.62
N GLU A 153 13.88 -8.76 5.78
CA GLU A 153 15.12 -9.32 6.32
C GLU A 153 15.76 -10.31 5.33
N ALA A 154 14.97 -11.21 4.75
CA ALA A 154 15.44 -12.17 3.74
C ALA A 154 15.93 -11.50 2.45
N CYS A 155 15.33 -10.38 2.04
CA CYS A 155 15.76 -9.63 0.86
C CYS A 155 17.09 -8.90 1.06
N PHE A 156 17.37 -8.39 2.27
CA PHE A 156 18.53 -7.50 2.51
C PHE A 156 19.68 -8.12 3.29
N THR A 157 19.52 -9.30 3.90
CA THR A 157 20.61 -10.05 4.58
C THR A 157 21.75 -10.47 3.65
N GLN A 158 21.65 -10.25 2.34
CA GLN A 158 22.72 -10.48 1.37
C GLN A 158 23.64 -9.27 1.12
N THR A 159 23.47 -8.14 1.81
CA THR A 159 24.33 -6.95 1.61
C THR A 159 25.24 -6.74 2.82
N PRO A 160 26.58 -6.93 2.72
CA PRO A 160 27.49 -6.62 3.80
C PRO A 160 27.46 -5.12 4.09
N ILE A 161 27.23 -4.75 5.35
CA ILE A 161 27.42 -3.36 5.81
C ILE A 161 28.93 -3.10 5.80
N PRO A 162 29.44 -2.06 5.10
CA PRO A 162 30.82 -1.64 5.26
C PRO A 162 31.01 -1.23 6.73
N SER A 163 31.91 -1.93 7.43
CA SER A 163 32.20 -1.66 8.84
C SER A 163 32.58 -0.19 9.02
N GLN A 164 31.75 0.59 9.71
CA GLN A 164 32.17 1.89 10.21
C GLN A 164 33.19 1.63 11.33
N ARG A 165 34.48 1.76 11.01
CA ARG A 165 35.52 1.93 12.02
C ARG A 165 35.37 3.35 12.60
N PRO A 166 35.32 3.55 13.92
CA PRO A 166 35.42 4.88 14.48
C PRO A 166 36.83 5.45 14.23
N PRO A 167 36.97 6.77 14.02
CA PRO A 167 38.28 7.40 13.92
C PRO A 167 39.01 7.30 15.28
N GLU A 168 40.31 7.00 15.21
CA GLU A 168 41.26 7.00 16.34
C GLU A 168 41.41 8.40 16.99
#